data_AF-A0A852TYE3-F1
#
_entry.id   AF-A0A852TYE3-F1
#
_cell.length_a   1.000
_cell.length_b   1.000
_cell.length_c   1.000
_cell.angle_alpha   90.00
_cell.angle_beta   90.00
_cell.angle_gamma   90.00
#
_symmetry.space_group_name_H-M   'P 1'
#
loop_
_entity.id
_entity.type
_entity.pdbx_description
1 polymer ?
#
loop_
_entity_poly.entity_id
_entity_poly.type
_entity_poly.pdbx_seq_one_letter_code
_entity_poly.pdbx_strand_id
1 'polypeptide(L)'
;MARTDHPLQTVVDACAPLKFAPLPDIRTPEVLSVRDHPGTEHWYRTDLMVAEDAVPALFDQITAHHGPGHLLPAATHFLRALLREPIFMVSAGVYLTGRAPLLDPADLWFPWRSNASFGTPMVTGARIAVLPDDPHAGHPDAVVVADEAELDRLAAACMVRAFSPIIDAVHAHTRVGLRTLWGWVMDILHFYMLNPARFLGRDAEAAWDRADRLGDALGHAGAVTRARPRLFPFCENHPRGTWAVRGTCCFDYKGDPEHGYCTTCPLKPDSQRRTELQEWIRNPALAP
;
A
#
# COMPACT_ATOMS: atom_id res chain seq x y z
N MET A 1 -22.35 25.26 -16.02
CA MET A 1 -21.84 23.88 -16.07
C MET A 1 -21.54 23.49 -14.63
N ALA A 2 -22.24 22.50 -14.08
CA ALA A 2 -21.90 21.98 -12.76
C ALA A 2 -20.46 21.48 -12.86
N ARG A 3 -19.58 21.96 -11.97
CA ARG A 3 -18.21 21.47 -11.88
C ARG A 3 -18.34 20.01 -11.47
N THR A 4 -18.13 19.09 -12.41
CA THR A 4 -18.14 17.66 -12.09
C THR A 4 -16.91 17.45 -11.23
N ASP A 5 -17.09 17.17 -9.94
CA ASP A 5 -15.96 16.94 -9.06
C ASP A 5 -15.10 15.81 -9.63
N HIS A 6 -13.78 16.00 -9.59
CA HIS A 6 -12.84 15.05 -10.16
C HIS A 6 -13.03 13.67 -9.49
N PRO A 7 -13.10 12.55 -10.23
CA PRO A 7 -13.39 11.22 -9.66
C PRO A 7 -12.43 10.79 -8.54
N LEU A 8 -11.16 11.20 -8.58
CA LEU A 8 -10.20 10.99 -7.48
C LEU A 8 -10.60 11.67 -6.17
N GLN A 9 -11.34 12.78 -6.19
CA GLN A 9 -11.84 13.44 -4.98
C GLN A 9 -12.73 12.49 -4.17
N THR A 10 -13.53 11.64 -4.84
CA THR A 10 -14.36 10.64 -4.15
C THR A 10 -13.54 9.64 -3.34
N VAL A 11 -12.33 9.31 -3.81
CA VAL A 11 -11.38 8.43 -3.09
C VAL A 11 -10.80 9.17 -1.88
N VAL A 12 -10.43 10.44 -2.06
CA VAL A 12 -9.94 11.30 -0.97
C VAL A 12 -10.97 11.40 0.15
N ASP A 13 -12.21 11.70 -0.19
CA ASP A 13 -13.31 11.86 0.77
C ASP A 13 -13.64 10.53 1.48
N ALA A 14 -13.65 9.41 0.75
CA ALA A 14 -13.86 8.09 1.33
C ALA A 14 -12.75 7.68 2.31
N CYS A 15 -11.52 8.15 2.10
CA CYS A 15 -10.38 7.86 2.96
C CYS A 15 -10.21 8.84 4.13
N ALA A 16 -10.84 10.02 4.09
CA ALA A 16 -10.74 11.05 5.13
C ALA A 16 -10.95 10.56 6.58
N PRO A 17 -11.89 9.63 6.90
CA PRO A 17 -12.03 9.13 8.27
C PRO A 17 -10.94 8.14 8.70
N LEU A 18 -10.13 7.61 7.77
CA LEU A 18 -9.18 6.51 7.98
C LEU A 18 -7.81 7.01 8.45
N LYS A 19 -7.75 7.62 9.63
CA LYS A 19 -6.53 8.26 10.17
C LYS A 19 -5.31 7.33 10.34
N PHE A 20 -5.49 6.01 10.31
CA PHE A 20 -4.43 5.01 10.47
C PHE A 20 -3.65 4.73 9.17
N ALA A 21 -4.17 5.13 8.01
CA ALA A 21 -3.56 4.91 6.71
C ALA A 21 -3.65 6.22 5.90
N PRO A 22 -2.57 7.01 5.85
CA PRO A 22 -2.57 8.24 5.08
C PRO A 22 -2.59 7.95 3.57
N LEU A 23 -3.32 8.78 2.83
CA LEU A 23 -3.12 8.90 1.38
C LEU A 23 -1.80 9.61 1.08
N PRO A 24 -1.23 9.39 -0.12
CA PRO A 24 -0.16 10.24 -0.63
C PRO A 24 -0.71 11.66 -0.78
N ASP A 25 0.19 12.63 -0.84
CA ASP A 25 -0.22 13.97 -1.23
C ASP A 25 -0.66 13.94 -2.69
N ILE A 26 -1.75 14.63 -3.01
CA ILE A 26 -2.32 14.68 -4.36
C ILE A 26 -2.25 16.12 -4.84
N ARG A 27 -1.53 16.33 -5.94
CA ARG A 27 -1.36 17.65 -6.55
C ARG A 27 -1.70 17.57 -8.03
N THR A 28 -2.97 17.75 -8.33
CA THR A 28 -3.50 17.83 -9.70
C THR A 28 -4.19 19.18 -9.88
N PRO A 29 -4.54 19.60 -11.12
CA PRO A 29 -5.26 20.85 -11.33
C PRO A 29 -6.61 20.94 -10.58
N GLU A 30 -7.27 19.79 -10.37
CA GLU A 30 -8.64 19.74 -9.82
C GLU A 30 -8.73 19.13 -8.41
N VAL A 31 -7.73 18.36 -7.98
CA VAL A 31 -7.62 17.79 -6.63
C VAL A 31 -6.31 18.25 -5.99
N LEU A 32 -6.46 18.98 -4.89
CA LEU A 32 -5.35 19.37 -4.00
C LEU A 32 -5.58 18.78 -2.61
N SER A 33 -4.76 17.81 -2.25
CA SER A 33 -4.66 17.24 -0.90
C SER A 33 -3.17 17.16 -0.55
N VAL A 34 -2.61 18.27 -0.08
CA VAL A 34 -1.17 18.43 0.14
C VAL A 34 -0.93 18.83 1.60
N ARG A 35 0.06 18.21 2.23
CA ARG A 35 0.52 18.54 3.58
C ARG A 35 1.61 19.60 3.52
N ASP A 36 1.90 20.24 4.64
CA ASP A 36 3.04 21.14 4.73
C ASP A 36 4.35 20.34 4.59
N HIS A 37 5.14 20.72 3.60
CA HIS A 37 6.47 20.16 3.35
C HIS A 37 7.55 21.19 3.71
N PRO A 38 8.60 20.81 4.45
CA PRO A 38 9.74 21.69 4.66
C PRO A 38 10.44 21.98 3.33
N GLY A 39 10.75 23.26 3.05
CA GLY A 39 11.36 23.69 1.80
C GLY A 39 12.80 23.19 1.54
N THR A 40 13.31 22.28 2.37
CA THR A 40 14.65 21.68 2.29
C THR A 40 14.63 20.24 1.77
N GLU A 41 13.47 19.74 1.33
CA GLU A 41 13.35 18.39 0.76
C GLU A 41 13.84 18.34 -0.70
N HIS A 42 14.52 17.24 -1.03
CA HIS A 42 14.85 16.90 -2.41
C HIS A 42 13.81 15.90 -2.94
N TRP A 43 13.24 16.13 -4.12
CA TRP A 43 12.16 15.31 -4.64
C TRP A 43 12.63 14.38 -5.75
N TYR A 44 12.46 13.07 -5.54
CA TYR A 44 12.77 12.04 -6.53
C TYR A 44 11.50 11.57 -7.24
N ARG A 45 11.45 11.69 -8.57
CA ARG A 45 10.41 11.05 -9.40
C ARG A 45 10.76 9.59 -9.61
N THR A 46 9.79 8.68 -9.61
CA THR A 46 10.06 7.23 -9.61
C THR A 46 10.95 6.76 -10.77
N ASP A 47 10.65 7.17 -11.99
CA ASP A 47 11.41 6.83 -13.20
C ASP A 47 12.82 7.46 -13.18
N LEU A 48 12.94 8.72 -12.76
CA LEU A 48 14.22 9.43 -12.68
C LEU A 48 15.10 8.91 -11.55
N MET A 49 14.54 8.60 -10.39
CA MET A 49 15.25 8.03 -9.24
C MET A 49 15.99 6.75 -9.61
N VAL A 50 15.38 5.95 -10.49
CA VAL A 50 15.97 4.71 -10.98
C VAL A 50 16.94 5.00 -12.12
N ALA A 51 16.60 5.89 -13.06
CA ALA A 51 17.48 6.27 -14.16
C ALA A 51 18.79 6.96 -13.70
N GLU A 52 18.74 7.67 -12.57
CA GLU A 52 19.87 8.34 -11.94
C GLU A 52 20.64 7.43 -10.97
N ASP A 53 20.27 6.16 -10.85
CA ASP A 53 20.85 5.18 -9.93
C ASP A 53 20.87 5.67 -8.46
N ALA A 54 19.82 6.40 -8.06
CA ALA A 54 19.72 6.97 -6.72
C ALA A 54 19.27 5.94 -5.66
N VAL A 55 18.54 4.90 -6.07
CA VAL A 55 17.97 3.89 -5.15
C VAL A 55 19.04 3.23 -4.25
N PRO A 56 20.18 2.72 -4.76
CA PRO A 56 21.24 2.16 -3.92
C PRO A 56 21.75 3.13 -2.85
N ALA A 57 22.04 4.38 -3.25
CA ALA A 57 22.58 5.39 -2.35
C ALA A 57 21.57 5.79 -1.25
N LEU A 58 20.28 5.94 -1.61
CA LEU A 58 19.21 6.26 -0.66
C LEU A 58 18.96 5.09 0.30
N PHE A 59 19.03 3.86 -0.20
CA PHE A 59 18.90 2.64 0.61
C PHE A 59 20.02 2.55 1.65
N ASP A 60 21.27 2.75 1.23
CA ASP A 60 22.43 2.69 2.12
C ASP A 60 22.38 3.80 3.17
N GLN A 61 21.94 5.01 2.79
CA GLN A 61 21.77 6.13 3.72
C GLN A 61 20.70 5.85 4.79
N ILE A 62 19.51 5.34 4.42
CA ILE A 62 18.48 4.93 5.40
C ILE A 62 19.03 3.86 6.33
N THR A 63 19.68 2.83 5.77
CA THR A 63 20.15 1.67 6.53
C THR A 63 21.23 2.07 7.53
N ALA A 64 22.16 2.94 7.13
CA ALA A 64 23.21 3.45 8.01
C ALA A 64 22.67 4.30 9.17
N HIS A 65 21.52 4.95 9.00
CA HIS A 65 20.99 5.92 9.95
C HIS A 65 19.95 5.33 10.92
N HIS A 66 19.20 4.30 10.53
CA HIS A 66 17.96 3.89 11.21
C HIS A 66 17.90 2.43 11.70
N GLY A 67 18.99 1.66 11.68
CA GLY A 67 18.93 0.33 12.29
C GLY A 67 20.17 -0.56 12.16
N PRO A 68 20.13 -1.75 12.76
CA PRO A 68 21.17 -2.74 12.57
C PRO A 68 21.23 -3.15 11.08
N GLY A 69 22.43 -3.44 10.58
CA GLY A 69 22.72 -3.69 9.15
C GLY A 69 22.13 -4.99 8.56
N HIS A 70 20.89 -5.36 8.91
CA HIS A 70 20.18 -6.49 8.33
C HIS A 70 19.43 -6.08 7.05
N LEU A 71 19.94 -6.55 5.91
CA LEU A 71 19.42 -6.20 4.58
C LEU A 71 17.94 -6.56 4.35
N LEU A 72 17.46 -7.67 4.92
CA LEU A 72 16.08 -8.13 4.72
C LEU A 72 15.03 -7.17 5.30
N PRO A 73 15.02 -6.87 6.61
CA PRO A 73 14.10 -5.88 7.17
C PRO A 73 14.37 -4.47 6.62
N ALA A 74 15.62 -4.13 6.28
CA ALA A 74 15.92 -2.85 5.64
C ALA A 74 15.22 -2.70 4.28
N ALA A 75 15.21 -3.75 3.44
CA ALA A 75 14.50 -3.76 2.17
C ALA A 75 12.99 -3.56 2.33
N THR A 76 12.35 -4.24 3.28
CA THR A 76 10.90 -4.07 3.52
C THR A 76 10.58 -2.72 4.13
N HIS A 77 11.44 -2.18 5.00
CA HIS A 77 11.30 -0.83 5.54
C HIS A 77 11.45 0.24 4.45
N PHE A 78 12.39 0.05 3.51
CA PHE A 78 12.56 0.94 2.36
C PHE A 78 11.30 0.94 1.47
N LEU A 79 10.78 -0.25 1.13
CA LEU A 79 9.50 -0.34 0.39
C LEU A 79 8.35 0.29 1.16
N ARG A 80 8.30 0.12 2.49
CA ARG A 80 7.29 0.76 3.34
C ARG A 80 7.37 2.28 3.31
N ALA A 81 8.57 2.85 3.30
CA ALA A 81 8.75 4.30 3.27
C ALA A 81 8.28 4.94 1.95
N LEU A 82 8.25 4.16 0.86
CA LEU A 82 7.90 4.65 -0.48
C LEU A 82 6.48 4.27 -0.91
N LEU A 83 6.13 2.99 -0.75
CA LEU A 83 4.99 2.40 -1.46
C LEU A 83 3.74 2.27 -0.60
N ARG A 84 3.84 2.51 0.71
CA ARG A 84 2.71 2.35 1.64
C ARG A 84 1.51 3.20 1.23
N GLU A 85 1.70 4.50 1.06
CA GLU A 85 0.64 5.45 0.70
C GLU A 85 0.10 5.20 -0.72
N PRO A 86 0.93 5.00 -1.76
CA PRO A 86 0.44 4.62 -3.09
C PRO A 86 -0.38 3.32 -3.11
N ILE A 87 0.05 2.27 -2.39
CA ILE A 87 -0.73 1.02 -2.30
C ILE A 87 -2.07 1.28 -1.60
N PHE A 88 -2.08 2.09 -0.53
CA PHE A 88 -3.32 2.44 0.15
C PHE A 88 -4.29 3.18 -0.76
N MET A 89 -3.81 4.17 -1.52
CA MET A 89 -4.66 4.94 -2.45
C MET A 89 -5.37 4.04 -3.46
N VAL A 90 -4.65 3.10 -4.08
CA VAL A 90 -5.27 2.17 -5.04
C VAL A 90 -6.22 1.20 -4.34
N SER A 91 -5.74 0.54 -3.27
CA SER A 91 -6.51 -0.51 -2.59
C SER A 91 -7.80 0.04 -1.95
N ALA A 92 -7.70 1.18 -1.27
CA ALA A 92 -8.83 1.82 -0.63
C ALA A 92 -9.78 2.47 -1.65
N GLY A 93 -9.26 3.05 -2.74
CA GLY A 93 -10.12 3.53 -3.83
C GLY A 93 -10.96 2.41 -4.41
N VAL A 94 -10.31 1.32 -4.81
CA VAL A 94 -10.97 0.14 -5.37
C VAL A 94 -12.04 -0.41 -4.43
N TYR A 95 -11.71 -0.56 -3.14
CA TYR A 95 -12.63 -1.13 -2.15
C TYR A 95 -13.77 -0.18 -1.74
N LEU A 96 -13.47 1.09 -1.49
CA LEU A 96 -14.42 2.03 -0.88
C LEU A 96 -15.33 2.69 -1.90
N THR A 97 -14.86 2.87 -3.13
CA THR A 97 -15.58 3.65 -4.16
C THR A 97 -15.84 2.85 -5.44
N GLY A 98 -15.25 1.67 -5.60
CA GLY A 98 -15.34 0.91 -6.85
C GLY A 98 -14.51 1.52 -7.99
N ARG A 99 -13.64 2.51 -7.70
CA ARG A 99 -12.83 3.22 -8.68
C ARG A 99 -11.35 2.96 -8.43
N ALA A 100 -10.56 2.80 -9.48
CA ALA A 100 -9.12 2.53 -9.34
C ALA A 100 -8.25 3.73 -9.76
N PRO A 101 -7.62 4.44 -8.81
CA PRO A 101 -6.53 5.36 -9.15
C PRO A 101 -5.45 4.63 -9.96
N LEU A 102 -5.08 5.18 -11.13
CA LEU A 102 -4.13 4.56 -12.04
C LEU A 102 -2.75 5.20 -11.85
N LEU A 103 -1.91 4.54 -11.06
CA LEU A 103 -0.54 4.98 -10.82
C LEU A 103 0.27 5.02 -12.12
N ASP A 104 1.15 6.02 -12.22
CA ASP A 104 2.14 6.15 -13.27
C ASP A 104 3.51 6.51 -12.65
N PRO A 105 4.61 5.83 -13.04
CA PRO A 105 5.94 6.20 -12.57
C PRO A 105 6.29 7.68 -12.80
N ALA A 106 5.79 8.28 -13.88
CA ALA A 106 6.04 9.68 -14.22
C ALA A 106 5.28 10.67 -13.31
N ASP A 107 4.35 10.18 -12.51
CA ASP A 107 3.49 10.98 -11.64
C ASP A 107 3.69 10.69 -10.15
N LEU A 108 4.62 9.81 -9.80
CA LEU A 108 4.87 9.40 -8.42
C LEU A 108 6.23 9.92 -7.94
N TRP A 109 6.17 10.75 -6.89
CA TRP A 109 7.29 11.51 -6.35
C TRP A 109 7.53 11.20 -4.88
N PHE A 110 8.78 11.15 -4.47
CA PHE A 110 9.21 10.84 -3.11
C PHE A 110 10.10 11.94 -2.55
N PRO A 111 9.67 12.62 -1.47
CA PRO A 111 10.49 13.63 -0.83
C PRO A 111 11.55 12.98 0.04
N TRP A 112 12.81 13.30 -0.21
CA TRP A 112 13.96 12.93 0.58
C TRP A 112 14.37 14.06 1.52
N ARG A 113 14.50 13.74 2.80
CA ARG A 113 14.81 14.67 3.88
C ARG A 113 16.28 14.55 4.30
N SER A 114 16.81 15.64 4.85
CA SER A 114 18.20 15.73 5.31
C SER A 114 18.56 14.77 6.46
N ASN A 115 17.57 14.18 7.13
CA ASN A 115 17.74 13.17 8.18
C ASN A 115 17.72 11.73 7.65
N ALA A 116 18.02 11.54 6.37
CA ALA A 116 18.02 10.24 5.69
C ALA A 116 16.69 9.49 5.85
N SER A 117 15.58 10.16 5.52
CA SER A 117 14.25 9.56 5.51
C SER A 117 13.42 10.09 4.35
N PHE A 118 12.40 9.31 3.96
CA PHE A 118 11.37 9.81 3.06
C PHE A 118 10.25 10.51 3.85
N GLY A 119 9.75 11.61 3.29
CA GLY A 119 8.46 12.18 3.69
C GLY A 119 7.29 11.50 2.99
N THR A 120 6.11 12.13 3.01
CA THR A 120 4.93 11.58 2.34
C THR A 120 5.11 11.61 0.81
N PRO A 121 4.93 10.48 0.10
CA PRO A 121 4.89 10.48 -1.37
C PRO A 121 3.84 11.43 -1.93
N MET A 122 4.11 11.98 -3.11
CA MET A 122 3.18 12.84 -3.86
C MET A 122 2.81 12.20 -5.20
N VAL A 123 1.53 12.32 -5.56
CA VAL A 123 0.97 11.93 -6.84
C VAL A 123 0.55 13.18 -7.62
N THR A 124 1.05 13.32 -8.84
CA THR A 124 0.74 14.46 -9.74
C THR A 124 -0.19 14.10 -10.89
N GLY A 125 -0.48 12.80 -11.06
CA GLY A 125 -1.40 12.27 -12.06
C GLY A 125 -2.80 12.04 -11.49
N ALA A 126 -3.81 12.10 -12.36
CA ALA A 126 -5.21 12.12 -11.94
C ALA A 126 -6.06 10.97 -12.53
N ARG A 127 -5.51 10.16 -13.44
CA ARG A 127 -6.28 9.12 -14.14
C ARG A 127 -6.87 8.08 -13.18
N ILE A 128 -8.12 7.71 -13.43
CA ILE A 128 -8.85 6.78 -12.59
C ILE A 128 -9.78 5.90 -13.44
N ALA A 129 -9.71 4.59 -13.24
CA ALA A 129 -10.61 3.67 -13.91
C ALA A 129 -11.97 3.65 -13.22
N VAL A 130 -13.03 3.67 -14.03
CA VAL A 130 -14.44 3.69 -13.59
C VAL A 130 -15.28 2.77 -14.47
N LEU A 131 -16.44 2.33 -13.97
CA LEU A 131 -17.39 1.52 -14.75
C LEU A 131 -18.23 2.40 -15.69
N PRO A 132 -18.92 1.82 -16.71
CA PRO A 132 -19.66 2.60 -17.69
C PRO A 132 -20.86 3.38 -17.12
N ASP A 133 -21.40 2.92 -16.00
CA ASP A 133 -22.51 3.54 -15.27
C ASP A 133 -22.04 4.49 -14.15
N ASP A 134 -20.72 4.67 -13.98
CA ASP A 134 -20.18 5.58 -12.99
C ASP A 134 -20.54 7.05 -13.31
N PRO A 135 -20.98 7.85 -12.33
CA PRO A 135 -21.31 9.26 -12.53
C PRO A 135 -20.18 10.10 -13.15
N HIS A 136 -18.93 9.67 -13.01
CA HIS A 136 -17.75 10.35 -13.55
C HIS A 136 -17.25 9.77 -14.88
N ALA A 137 -17.96 8.82 -15.52
CA ALA A 137 -17.54 8.19 -16.77
C ALA A 137 -17.29 9.18 -17.93
N GLY A 138 -17.91 10.37 -17.89
CA GLY A 138 -17.68 11.45 -18.86
C GLY A 138 -16.52 12.39 -18.54
N HIS A 139 -15.79 12.19 -17.44
CA HIS A 139 -14.68 13.06 -17.02
C HIS A 139 -13.42 12.80 -17.88
N PRO A 140 -12.64 13.82 -18.28
CA PRO A 140 -11.43 13.63 -19.11
C PRO A 140 -10.38 12.67 -18.53
N ASP A 141 -10.21 12.67 -17.20
CA ASP A 141 -9.31 11.77 -16.49
C ASP A 141 -9.92 10.40 -16.14
N ALA A 142 -11.20 10.17 -16.48
CA ALA A 142 -11.82 8.86 -16.29
C ALA A 142 -11.45 7.90 -17.43
N VAL A 143 -11.01 6.71 -17.05
CA VAL A 143 -10.79 5.59 -17.98
C VAL A 143 -11.93 4.61 -17.80
N VAL A 144 -12.91 4.66 -18.70
CA VAL A 144 -14.06 3.75 -18.65
C VAL A 144 -13.62 2.35 -19.06
N VAL A 145 -13.85 1.38 -18.17
CA VAL A 145 -13.59 -0.05 -18.40
C VAL A 145 -14.89 -0.83 -18.44
N ALA A 146 -14.91 -2.02 -19.03
CA ALA A 146 -16.14 -2.76 -19.26
C ALA A 146 -16.77 -3.31 -17.97
N ASP A 147 -15.94 -3.79 -17.03
CA ASP A 147 -16.39 -4.44 -15.79
C ASP A 147 -15.35 -4.33 -14.66
N GLU A 148 -15.70 -4.82 -13.47
CA GLU A 148 -14.81 -4.83 -12.30
C GLU A 148 -13.52 -5.63 -12.52
N ALA A 149 -13.57 -6.71 -13.31
CA ALA A 149 -12.38 -7.53 -13.57
C ALA A 149 -11.38 -6.80 -14.47
N GLU A 150 -11.86 -6.02 -15.43
CA GLU A 150 -11.03 -5.12 -16.22
C GLU A 150 -10.47 -3.97 -15.40
N LEU A 151 -11.27 -3.40 -14.49
CA LEU A 151 -10.82 -2.40 -13.52
C LEU A 151 -9.64 -2.93 -12.69
N ASP A 152 -9.75 -4.15 -12.17
CA ASP A 152 -8.70 -4.81 -11.39
C ASP A 152 -7.44 -5.08 -12.21
N ARG A 153 -7.59 -5.62 -13.43
CA ARG A 153 -6.46 -5.87 -14.33
C ARG A 153 -5.72 -4.58 -14.67
N LEU A 154 -6.44 -3.49 -14.96
CA LEU A 154 -5.84 -2.22 -15.30
C LEU A 154 -5.13 -1.59 -14.09
N ALA A 155 -5.78 -1.59 -12.92
CA ALA A 155 -5.18 -1.11 -11.68
C ALA A 155 -3.90 -1.88 -11.34
N ALA A 156 -3.96 -3.21 -11.39
CA ALA A 156 -2.82 -4.09 -11.16
C ALA A 156 -1.67 -3.84 -12.14
N ALA A 157 -1.95 -3.72 -13.44
CA ALA A 157 -0.94 -3.44 -14.45
C ALA A 157 -0.25 -2.08 -14.20
N CYS A 158 -1.02 -1.06 -13.79
CA CYS A 158 -0.47 0.24 -13.40
C CYS A 158 0.38 0.17 -12.13
N MET A 159 -0.05 -0.57 -11.10
CA MET A 159 0.75 -0.80 -9.90
C MET A 159 2.05 -1.53 -10.22
N VAL A 160 2.00 -2.60 -11.03
CA VAL A 160 3.22 -3.33 -11.42
C VAL A 160 4.17 -2.43 -12.18
N ARG A 161 3.69 -1.68 -13.18
CA ARG A 161 4.50 -0.73 -13.93
C ARG A 161 5.12 0.34 -13.03
N ALA A 162 4.36 0.89 -12.09
CA ALA A 162 4.82 1.95 -11.18
C ALA A 162 5.86 1.45 -10.17
N PHE A 163 5.72 0.23 -9.64
CA PHE A 163 6.56 -0.24 -8.54
C PHE A 163 7.76 -1.09 -8.99
N SER A 164 7.70 -1.72 -10.17
CA SER A 164 8.79 -2.57 -10.67
C SER A 164 10.15 -1.87 -10.69
N PRO A 165 10.29 -0.61 -11.16
CA PRO A 165 11.60 0.06 -11.19
C PRO A 165 12.28 0.14 -9.82
N ILE A 166 11.52 0.47 -8.77
CA ILE A 166 12.03 0.54 -7.39
C ILE A 166 12.34 -0.86 -6.86
N ILE A 167 11.42 -1.81 -7.04
CA ILE A 167 11.57 -3.18 -6.54
C ILE A 167 12.76 -3.87 -7.20
N ASP A 168 12.95 -3.69 -8.50
CA ASP A 168 14.04 -4.27 -9.26
C ASP A 168 15.38 -3.63 -8.88
N ALA A 169 15.43 -2.31 -8.65
CA ALA A 169 16.63 -1.62 -8.16
C ALA A 169 17.00 -2.09 -6.74
N VAL A 170 16.03 -2.21 -5.83
CA VAL A 170 16.26 -2.77 -4.48
C VAL A 170 16.73 -4.22 -4.57
N HIS A 171 16.14 -5.04 -5.44
CA HIS A 171 16.57 -6.40 -5.66
C HIS A 171 18.01 -6.48 -6.18
N ALA A 172 18.35 -5.66 -7.17
CA ALA A 172 19.68 -5.62 -7.77
C ALA A 172 20.76 -5.23 -6.75
N HIS A 173 20.46 -4.23 -5.91
CA HIS A 173 21.37 -3.73 -4.86
C HIS A 173 21.52 -4.71 -3.69
N THR A 174 20.40 -5.18 -3.13
CA THR A 174 20.40 -5.92 -1.86
C THR A 174 20.42 -7.44 -2.02
N ARG A 175 20.11 -7.94 -3.22
CA ARG A 175 19.85 -9.37 -3.54
C ARG A 175 18.66 -9.99 -2.79
N VAL A 176 17.86 -9.21 -2.07
CA VAL A 176 16.61 -9.67 -1.47
C VAL A 176 15.66 -10.13 -2.58
N GLY A 177 15.15 -11.35 -2.51
CA GLY A 177 14.42 -11.97 -3.61
C GLY A 177 13.12 -11.24 -3.97
N LEU A 178 12.82 -11.14 -5.26
CA LEU A 178 11.59 -10.51 -5.78
C LEU A 178 10.32 -11.08 -5.16
N ARG A 179 10.27 -12.40 -4.89
CA ARG A 179 9.14 -13.05 -4.20
C ARG A 179 8.86 -12.48 -2.81
N THR A 180 9.89 -12.00 -2.13
CA THR A 180 9.77 -11.35 -0.82
C THR A 180 9.30 -9.90 -0.97
N LEU A 181 9.88 -9.16 -1.92
CA LEU A 181 9.55 -7.74 -2.15
C LEU A 181 8.11 -7.58 -2.64
N TRP A 182 7.71 -8.30 -3.68
CA TRP A 182 6.32 -8.33 -4.16
C TRP A 182 5.37 -9.00 -3.17
N GLY A 183 5.86 -9.98 -2.40
CA GLY A 183 5.10 -10.58 -1.31
C GLY A 183 4.67 -9.55 -0.26
N TRP A 184 5.55 -8.61 0.09
CA TRP A 184 5.21 -7.49 0.96
C TRP A 184 4.14 -6.57 0.33
N VAL A 185 4.26 -6.23 -0.96
CA VAL A 185 3.23 -5.43 -1.66
C VAL A 185 1.87 -6.12 -1.62
N MET A 186 1.84 -7.43 -1.88
CA MET A 186 0.63 -8.26 -1.81
C MET A 186 0.00 -8.24 -0.42
N ASP A 187 0.81 -8.42 0.62
CA ASP A 187 0.34 -8.38 2.02
C ASP A 187 -0.29 -7.02 2.35
N ILE A 188 0.39 -5.93 2.00
CA ILE A 188 -0.07 -4.57 2.30
C ILE A 188 -1.33 -4.21 1.53
N LEU A 189 -1.45 -4.63 0.26
CA LEU A 189 -2.66 -4.46 -0.56
C LEU A 189 -3.89 -5.07 0.13
N HIS A 190 -3.78 -6.32 0.62
CA HIS A 190 -4.88 -6.97 1.33
C HIS A 190 -5.24 -6.23 2.63
N PHE A 191 -4.22 -5.80 3.37
CA PHE A 191 -4.42 -5.13 4.64
C PHE A 191 -5.11 -3.77 4.44
N TYR A 192 -4.92 -3.14 3.28
CA TYR A 192 -5.55 -1.88 2.92
C TYR A 192 -6.95 -1.97 2.34
N MET A 193 -7.50 -3.17 2.20
CA MET A 193 -8.95 -3.35 2.08
C MET A 193 -9.56 -3.86 3.40
N LEU A 194 -8.86 -4.77 4.08
CA LEU A 194 -9.31 -5.31 5.36
C LEU A 194 -9.41 -4.24 6.46
N ASN A 195 -8.38 -3.41 6.63
CA ASN A 195 -8.35 -2.43 7.73
C ASN A 195 -9.46 -1.37 7.60
N PRO A 196 -9.72 -0.78 6.42
CA PRO A 196 -10.89 0.07 6.23
C PRO A 196 -12.19 -0.65 6.58
N ALA A 197 -12.38 -1.90 6.13
CA ALA A 197 -13.59 -2.66 6.45
C ALA A 197 -13.80 -2.78 7.96
N ARG A 198 -12.77 -3.23 8.68
CA ARG A 198 -12.80 -3.40 10.14
C ARG A 198 -13.01 -2.10 10.90
N PHE A 199 -12.40 -1.01 10.43
CA PHE A 199 -12.54 0.30 11.06
C PHE A 199 -13.93 0.89 10.85
N LEU A 200 -14.50 0.72 9.67
CA LEU A 200 -15.83 1.21 9.30
C LEU A 200 -16.97 0.27 9.72
N GLY A 201 -16.66 -0.88 10.34
CA GLY A 201 -17.64 -1.90 10.72
C GLY A 201 -18.33 -2.57 9.53
N ARG A 202 -17.65 -2.62 8.37
CA ARG A 202 -18.12 -3.30 7.15
C ARG A 202 -17.69 -4.77 7.15
N ASP A 203 -18.26 -5.52 6.23
CA ASP A 203 -17.95 -6.94 6.03
C ASP A 203 -16.46 -7.14 5.67
N ALA A 204 -15.75 -7.85 6.54
CA ALA A 204 -14.32 -8.14 6.39
C ALA A 204 -14.05 -9.26 5.38
N GLU A 205 -14.98 -10.21 5.20
CA GLU A 205 -14.85 -11.29 4.23
C GLU A 205 -15.04 -10.73 2.82
N ALA A 206 -16.08 -9.91 2.60
CA ALA A 206 -16.27 -9.23 1.32
C ALA A 206 -15.08 -8.32 0.94
N ALA A 207 -14.48 -7.64 1.91
CA ALA A 207 -13.25 -6.86 1.69
C ALA A 207 -12.05 -7.75 1.36
N TRP A 208 -11.96 -8.93 1.96
CA TRP A 208 -10.92 -9.90 1.67
C TRP A 208 -11.08 -10.49 0.27
N ASP A 209 -12.30 -10.88 -0.13
CA ASP A 209 -12.60 -11.36 -1.48
C ASP A 209 -12.29 -10.30 -2.54
N ARG A 210 -12.55 -9.02 -2.23
CA ARG A 210 -12.18 -7.91 -3.14
C ARG A 210 -10.66 -7.79 -3.28
N ALA A 211 -9.93 -7.95 -2.18
CA ALA A 211 -8.47 -7.94 -2.17
C ALA A 211 -7.88 -9.14 -2.92
N ASP A 212 -8.47 -10.33 -2.78
CA ASP A 212 -8.06 -11.53 -3.51
C ASP A 212 -8.19 -11.30 -5.03
N ARG A 213 -9.28 -10.69 -5.51
CA ARG A 213 -9.44 -10.35 -6.94
C ARG A 213 -8.35 -9.39 -7.45
N LEU A 214 -8.08 -8.32 -6.72
CA LEU A 214 -7.01 -7.38 -7.10
C LEU A 214 -5.62 -8.03 -6.97
N GLY A 215 -5.41 -8.89 -5.97
CA GLY A 215 -4.18 -9.65 -5.78
C GLY A 215 -3.94 -10.70 -6.87
N ASP A 216 -5.00 -11.36 -7.37
CA ASP A 216 -4.96 -12.19 -8.57
C ASP A 216 -4.53 -11.37 -9.78
N ALA A 217 -5.16 -10.21 -10.01
CA ALA A 217 -4.80 -9.32 -11.11
C ALA A 217 -3.34 -8.85 -11.00
N LEU A 218 -2.85 -8.54 -9.79
CA LEU A 218 -1.46 -8.15 -9.54
C LEU A 218 -0.48 -9.28 -9.90
N GLY A 219 -0.83 -10.52 -9.57
CA GLY A 219 -0.05 -11.70 -9.97
C GLY A 219 0.01 -11.88 -11.50
N HIS A 220 -1.13 -11.76 -12.18
CA HIS A 220 -1.19 -11.84 -13.64
C HIS A 220 -0.43 -10.70 -14.33
N ALA A 221 -0.38 -9.52 -13.71
CA ALA A 221 0.36 -8.36 -14.22
C ALA A 221 1.89 -8.49 -14.05
N GLY A 222 2.39 -9.48 -13.31
CA GLY A 222 3.81 -9.80 -13.20
C GLY A 222 4.38 -9.77 -11.77
N ALA A 223 3.58 -9.44 -10.75
CA ALA A 223 4.04 -9.55 -9.36
C ALA A 223 4.23 -11.02 -8.98
N VAL A 224 5.39 -11.34 -8.43
CA VAL A 224 5.73 -12.72 -8.03
C VAL A 224 5.66 -12.88 -6.52
N THR A 225 4.91 -13.85 -6.01
CA THR A 225 4.85 -14.14 -4.57
C THR A 225 5.04 -15.64 -4.34
N ARG A 226 5.47 -16.02 -3.13
CA ARG A 226 5.58 -17.45 -2.74
C ARG A 226 4.31 -17.96 -2.07
N ALA A 227 3.64 -17.10 -1.32
CA ALA A 227 2.45 -17.42 -0.56
C ALA A 227 1.56 -16.17 -0.49
N ARG A 228 0.26 -16.40 -0.34
CA ARG A 228 -0.72 -15.34 -0.14
C ARG A 228 -0.92 -15.04 1.35
N PRO A 229 -1.26 -13.79 1.69
CA PRO A 229 -1.82 -13.52 3.01
C PRO A 229 -3.12 -14.30 3.18
N ARG A 230 -3.55 -14.48 4.42
CA ARG A 230 -4.83 -15.11 4.74
C ARG A 230 -5.59 -14.32 5.79
N LEU A 231 -6.91 -14.36 5.68
CA LEU A 231 -7.80 -13.88 6.71
C LEU A 231 -7.71 -14.81 7.94
N PHE A 232 -7.73 -14.21 9.12
CA PHE A 232 -7.60 -14.91 10.40
C PHE A 232 -8.75 -14.52 11.32
N PRO A 233 -9.84 -15.31 11.37
CA PRO A 233 -10.91 -15.12 12.33
C PRO A 233 -10.47 -15.55 13.72
N PHE A 234 -10.63 -14.66 14.70
CA PHE A 234 -10.27 -14.87 16.09
C PHE A 234 -11.38 -14.58 17.10
N CYS A 235 -12.45 -13.89 16.69
CA CYS A 235 -13.66 -13.67 17.47
C CYS A 235 -14.89 -13.61 16.54
N GLU A 236 -15.74 -14.63 16.59
CA GLU A 236 -16.95 -14.68 15.76
C GLU A 236 -17.94 -13.57 16.13
N ASN A 237 -18.69 -13.09 15.13
CA ASN A 237 -19.73 -12.06 15.28
C ASN A 237 -19.25 -10.71 15.87
N HIS A 238 -17.93 -10.48 15.93
CA HIS A 238 -17.38 -9.21 16.36
C HIS A 238 -16.89 -8.41 15.13
N PRO A 239 -17.25 -7.12 14.96
CA PRO A 239 -16.85 -6.31 13.79
C PRO A 239 -15.33 -6.20 13.57
N ARG A 240 -14.55 -6.37 14.64
CA ARG A 240 -13.07 -6.42 14.61
C ARG A 240 -12.52 -7.82 14.90
N GLY A 241 -13.34 -8.85 14.77
CA GLY A 241 -13.05 -10.23 15.13
C GLY A 241 -12.19 -11.00 14.12
N THR A 242 -11.82 -10.38 13.02
CA THR A 242 -10.89 -10.91 12.00
C THR A 242 -9.59 -10.13 12.03
N TRP A 243 -8.47 -10.70 11.60
CA TRP A 243 -7.25 -9.97 11.26
C TRP A 243 -6.60 -10.64 10.06
N ALA A 244 -5.39 -10.24 9.69
CA ALA A 244 -4.67 -10.86 8.61
C ALA A 244 -3.34 -11.44 9.07
N VAL A 245 -2.95 -12.55 8.43
CA VAL A 245 -1.61 -13.12 8.52
C VAL A 245 -0.95 -12.90 7.19
N ARG A 246 0.25 -12.29 7.21
CA ARG A 246 1.06 -12.08 6.00
C ARG A 246 1.39 -13.42 5.35
N GLY A 247 1.40 -13.46 4.02
CA GLY A 247 1.93 -14.58 3.26
C GLY A 247 3.46 -14.59 3.27
N THR A 248 4.07 -13.41 3.40
CA THR A 248 5.52 -13.23 3.30
C THR A 248 6.12 -12.78 4.63
N CYS A 249 7.22 -13.42 5.03
CA CYS A 249 8.01 -12.94 6.18
C CYS A 249 8.79 -11.69 5.77
N CYS A 250 8.53 -10.58 6.44
CA CYS A 250 9.26 -9.32 6.30
C CYS A 250 10.62 -9.31 7.01
N PHE A 251 10.86 -10.28 7.91
CA PHE A 251 12.05 -10.37 8.76
C PHE A 251 12.25 -9.20 9.74
N ASP A 252 11.24 -8.36 9.99
CA ASP A 252 11.31 -7.24 10.93
C ASP A 252 11.82 -7.69 12.33
N TYR A 253 11.42 -8.89 12.78
CA TYR A 253 11.88 -9.49 14.05
C TYR A 253 13.40 -9.71 14.15
N LYS A 254 14.13 -9.68 13.03
CA LYS A 254 15.61 -9.73 13.03
C LYS A 254 16.22 -8.35 13.26
N GLY A 255 15.53 -7.29 12.85
CA GLY A 255 15.96 -5.91 13.08
C GLY A 255 15.67 -5.43 14.50
N ASP A 256 14.64 -5.99 15.14
CA ASP A 256 14.29 -5.76 16.54
C ASP A 256 13.97 -7.10 17.23
N PRO A 257 14.99 -7.83 17.72
CA PRO A 257 14.80 -9.13 18.35
C PRO A 257 13.98 -9.07 19.65
N GLU A 258 13.99 -7.94 20.35
CA GLU A 258 13.27 -7.76 21.61
C GLU A 258 11.76 -7.68 21.37
N HIS A 259 11.33 -7.02 20.29
CA HIS A 259 9.93 -7.00 19.87
C HIS A 259 9.43 -8.36 19.36
N GLY A 260 10.31 -9.18 18.80
CA GLY A 260 9.99 -10.52 18.33
C GLY A 260 8.98 -10.54 17.17
N TYR A 261 8.10 -11.55 17.13
CA TYR A 261 7.13 -11.69 16.04
C TYR A 261 5.93 -10.75 16.22
N CYS A 262 5.66 -9.91 15.22
CA CYS A 262 4.43 -9.12 15.18
C CYS A 262 3.18 -10.00 14.98
N THR A 263 2.00 -9.48 15.31
CA THR A 263 0.72 -10.20 15.21
C THR A 263 0.43 -10.72 13.80
N THR A 264 0.90 -10.02 12.76
CA THR A 264 0.68 -10.42 11.36
C THR A 264 1.76 -11.38 10.83
N CYS A 265 2.81 -11.68 11.61
CA CYS A 265 3.94 -12.50 11.20
C CYS A 265 3.50 -13.93 10.84
N PRO A 266 3.90 -14.49 9.69
CA PRO A 266 3.57 -15.88 9.32
C PRO A 266 4.26 -16.92 10.21
N LEU A 267 5.34 -16.52 10.90
CA LEU A 267 6.12 -17.41 11.77
C LEU A 267 5.53 -17.51 13.19
N LYS A 268 4.61 -16.61 13.57
CA LYS A 268 3.93 -16.68 14.87
C LYS A 268 2.92 -17.83 14.86
N PRO A 269 2.90 -18.73 15.86
CA PRO A 269 1.88 -19.77 15.96
C PRO A 269 0.46 -19.18 16.08
N ASP A 270 -0.52 -19.82 15.43
CA ASP A 270 -1.91 -19.37 15.43
C ASP A 270 -2.55 -19.40 16.81
N SER A 271 -2.15 -20.33 17.67
CA SER A 271 -2.60 -20.39 19.07
C SER A 271 -2.19 -19.13 19.83
N GLN A 272 -0.90 -18.77 19.76
CA GLN A 272 -0.37 -17.55 20.37
C GLN A 272 -1.05 -16.31 19.80
N ARG A 273 -1.15 -16.20 18.47
CA ARG A 273 -1.80 -15.06 17.80
C ARG A 273 -3.26 -14.90 18.24
N ARG A 274 -4.00 -16.00 18.36
CA ARG A 274 -5.40 -16.00 18.79
C ARG A 274 -5.53 -15.46 20.21
N THR A 275 -4.68 -15.91 21.14
CA THR A 275 -4.67 -15.43 22.53
C THR A 275 -4.43 -13.92 22.58
N GLU A 276 -3.36 -13.42 21.95
CA GLU A 276 -3.03 -11.99 21.92
C GLU A 276 -4.18 -11.14 21.32
N LEU A 277 -4.77 -11.57 20.20
CA LEU A 277 -5.84 -10.84 19.55
C LEU A 277 -7.15 -10.85 20.37
N GLN A 278 -7.46 -11.95 21.06
CA GLN A 278 -8.62 -12.02 21.95
C GLN A 278 -8.43 -11.17 23.20
N GLU A 279 -7.22 -11.08 23.74
CA GLU A 279 -6.86 -10.15 24.81
C GLU A 279 -7.01 -8.69 24.35
N TRP A 280 -6.56 -8.37 23.13
CA TRP A 280 -6.74 -7.05 22.55
C TRP A 280 -8.21 -6.63 22.40
N ILE A 281 -9.09 -7.52 21.94
CA ILE A 281 -10.52 -7.21 21.87
C ILE A 281 -11.09 -6.91 23.26
N ARG A 282 -10.66 -7.64 24.29
CA ARG A 282 -11.12 -7.43 25.67
C ARG A 282 -10.56 -6.15 26.27
N ASN A 283 -9.33 -5.80 25.93
CA ASN A 283 -8.66 -4.59 26.39
C ASN A 283 -7.97 -3.88 25.20
N PRO A 284 -8.67 -2.96 24.52
CA PRO A 284 -8.11 -2.25 23.37
C PRO A 284 -6.87 -1.41 23.67
N ALA A 285 -6.56 -1.12 24.94
CA ALA A 285 -5.33 -0.44 25.33
C ALA A 285 -4.07 -1.31 25.13
N LEU A 286 -4.25 -2.61 24.91
CA LEU A 286 -3.19 -3.57 24.56
C LEU A 286 -3.00 -3.71 23.05
N ALA A 287 -3.59 -2.81 22.25
CA ALA A 287 -3.36 -2.79 20.80
C ALA A 287 -1.86 -2.62 20.51
N PRO A 288 -1.26 -3.49 19.68
CA PRO A 288 0.11 -3.29 19.21
C PRO A 288 0.25 -2.08 18.28
#